data_AF-A0A0F8VPK5-F1
#
_entry.id   AF-A0A0F8VPK5-F1
#
_cell.length_a   1.000
_cell.length_b   1.000
_cell.length_c   1.000
_cell.angle_alpha   90.00
_cell.angle_beta   90.00
_cell.angle_gamma   90.00
#
_symmetry.space_group_name_H-M   'P 1'
#
loop_
_entity.id
_entity.type
_entity.pdbx_description
1 polymer ?
#
loop_
_entity_poly.entity_id
_entity_poly.type
_entity_poly.pdbx_seq_one_letter_code
_entity_poly.pdbx_strand_id
1 'polypeptide(L)'
;VVYPVWSSPEEEIETKVEIKAPIEKPKVLVKHMVIEEPEIADKERLRAVLPKETLKPSDTSTGKDGEGVTTAEAVSDASSIENIILDYLKQKKIVATKPLFVSDITAKGFAKNIVEKEINSLKVQGKITYSRAKPKGWSITN
;
A
#
# COMPACT_ATOMS: atom_id res chain seq x y z
N VAL A 1 29.18 -44.62 -41.00
CA VAL A 1 29.20 -44.15 -39.59
C VAL A 1 27.79 -44.30 -39.05
N VAL A 2 27.56 -45.29 -38.19
CA VAL A 2 26.23 -45.61 -37.63
C VAL A 2 26.34 -45.32 -36.13
N TYR A 3 25.49 -44.42 -35.63
CA TYR A 3 25.48 -44.04 -34.22
C TYR A 3 24.63 -45.02 -33.39
N PRO A 4 25.01 -45.33 -32.15
CA PRO A 4 24.19 -46.14 -31.27
C PRO A 4 22.98 -45.34 -30.79
N VAL A 5 21.79 -45.91 -31.01
CA VAL A 5 20.52 -45.45 -30.47
C VAL A 5 20.54 -45.66 -28.97
N TRP A 6 20.47 -44.58 -28.21
CA TRP A 6 20.39 -44.60 -26.75
C TRP A 6 19.04 -45.23 -26.35
N SER A 7 19.06 -46.50 -25.93
CA SER A 7 17.90 -47.12 -25.29
C SER A 7 17.85 -46.63 -23.84
N SER A 8 16.78 -45.90 -23.49
CA SER A 8 16.49 -45.60 -22.09
C SER A 8 15.93 -46.85 -21.43
N PRO A 9 16.37 -47.23 -20.21
CA PRO A 9 15.74 -48.32 -19.50
C PRO A 9 14.33 -47.89 -19.07
N GLU A 10 13.33 -48.66 -19.50
CA GLU A 10 12.01 -48.75 -18.88
C GLU A 10 12.19 -49.21 -17.44
N GLU A 11 12.31 -48.26 -16.52
CA GLU A 11 12.06 -48.52 -15.11
C GLU A 11 10.56 -48.37 -14.85
N GLU A 12 9.90 -49.52 -14.81
CA GLU A 12 8.67 -49.75 -14.07
C GLU A 12 8.87 -49.32 -12.61
N ILE A 13 8.41 -48.13 -12.26
CA ILE A 13 8.22 -47.72 -10.86
C ILE A 13 6.73 -47.78 -10.54
N GLU A 14 6.28 -48.98 -10.17
CA GLU A 14 5.07 -49.20 -9.40
C GLU A 14 5.20 -48.52 -8.03
N THR A 15 5.00 -47.20 -7.99
CA THR A 15 4.84 -46.49 -6.72
C THR A 15 3.36 -46.48 -6.36
N LYS A 16 2.95 -47.55 -5.68
CA LYS A 16 1.71 -47.64 -4.91
C LYS A 16 1.77 -46.61 -3.77
N VAL A 17 1.54 -45.34 -4.09
CA VAL A 17 1.29 -44.31 -3.10
C VAL A 17 -0.20 -44.34 -2.80
N GLU A 18 -0.52 -44.95 -1.67
CA GLU A 18 -1.83 -44.92 -1.04
C GLU A 18 -2.12 -43.47 -0.62
N ILE A 19 -2.79 -42.73 -1.50
CA ILE A 19 -3.24 -41.35 -1.25
C ILE A 19 -4.40 -41.45 -0.25
N LYS A 20 -4.09 -41.36 1.05
CA LYS A 20 -5.12 -41.11 2.06
C LYS A 20 -5.82 -39.77 1.75
N ALA A 21 -7.13 -39.86 1.68
CA ALA A 21 -8.06 -38.81 1.28
C ALA A 21 -7.91 -37.50 2.07
N PRO A 22 -8.28 -36.36 1.45
CA PRO A 22 -8.10 -35.02 1.99
C PRO A 22 -8.90 -34.77 3.26
N ILE A 23 -8.21 -34.15 4.22
CA ILE A 23 -8.69 -33.57 5.47
C ILE A 23 -10.04 -32.87 5.25
N GLU A 24 -11.06 -33.36 5.95
CA GLU A 24 -12.39 -32.78 6.04
C GLU A 24 -12.28 -31.30 6.43
N LYS A 25 -12.75 -30.42 5.56
CA LYS A 25 -12.97 -29.02 5.89
C LYS A 25 -14.07 -28.98 6.97
N PRO A 26 -13.85 -28.38 8.16
CA PRO A 26 -14.97 -28.10 9.03
C PRO A 26 -15.89 -27.11 8.30
N LYS A 27 -17.11 -27.55 8.01
CA LYS A 27 -18.22 -26.69 7.60
C LYS A 27 -18.49 -25.74 8.75
N VAL A 28 -17.82 -24.59 8.77
CA VAL A 28 -18.21 -23.47 9.62
C VAL A 28 -19.49 -22.92 9.02
N LEU A 29 -20.61 -23.36 9.59
CA LEU A 29 -21.94 -22.81 9.37
C LEU A 29 -21.95 -21.40 9.96
N VAL A 30 -21.46 -20.42 9.20
CA VAL A 30 -21.63 -19.01 9.55
C VAL A 30 -23.11 -18.70 9.33
N LYS A 31 -23.87 -18.60 10.43
CA LYS A 31 -25.20 -17.99 10.40
C LYS A 31 -25.02 -16.58 9.83
N HIS A 32 -25.65 -16.31 8.69
CA HIS A 32 -25.79 -14.94 8.18
C HIS A 32 -26.57 -14.15 9.24
N MET A 33 -25.86 -13.35 10.03
CA MET A 33 -26.49 -12.34 10.86
C MET A 33 -26.79 -11.18 9.91
N VAL A 34 -28.06 -11.11 9.50
CA VAL A 34 -28.65 -9.99 8.77
C VAL A 34 -28.45 -8.76 9.66
N ILE A 35 -27.61 -7.83 9.23
CA ILE A 35 -27.55 -6.50 9.81
C ILE A 35 -28.61 -5.72 9.04
N GLU A 36 -29.70 -5.40 9.73
CA GLU A 36 -30.75 -4.50 9.23
C GLU A 36 -30.12 -3.14 8.94
N GLU A 37 -30.26 -2.68 7.71
CA GLU A 37 -29.95 -1.31 7.30
C GLU A 37 -30.92 -0.35 8.01
N PRO A 38 -30.48 0.69 8.72
CA PRO A 38 -31.35 1.80 9.02
C PRO A 38 -31.52 2.64 7.74
N GLU A 39 -32.69 2.49 7.11
CA GLU A 39 -33.24 3.45 6.16
C GLU A 39 -33.30 4.83 6.81
N ILE A 40 -32.37 5.72 6.45
CA ILE A 40 -32.54 7.15 6.70
C ILE A 40 -33.30 7.70 5.49
N ALA A 41 -34.61 7.55 5.55
CA ALA A 41 -35.51 8.40 4.81
C ALA A 41 -35.42 9.80 5.42
N ASP A 42 -34.94 10.79 4.67
CA ASP A 42 -35.51 12.13 4.76
C ASP A 42 -35.37 12.88 3.43
N LYS A 43 -36.55 13.22 2.92
CA LYS A 43 -36.80 14.00 1.72
C LYS A 43 -36.76 15.46 2.12
N GLU A 44 -35.66 16.17 1.86
CA GLU A 44 -35.72 17.64 1.81
C GLU A 44 -35.30 18.17 0.45
N ARG A 45 -36.34 18.28 -0.38
CA ARG A 45 -36.40 19.21 -1.50
C ARG A 45 -36.41 20.63 -0.94
N LEU A 46 -35.32 21.37 -1.06
CA LEU A 46 -35.36 22.83 -1.09
C LEU A 46 -34.58 23.34 -2.30
N ARG A 47 -35.30 23.39 -3.44
CA ARG A 47 -34.98 24.30 -4.54
C ARG A 47 -35.64 25.66 -4.24
N ALA A 48 -34.84 26.72 -4.22
CA ALA A 48 -35.23 28.08 -4.59
C ALA A 48 -33.93 28.84 -4.91
N VAL A 49 -33.49 28.92 -6.17
CA VAL A 49 -33.82 29.97 -7.16
C VAL A 49 -33.44 31.36 -6.65
N LEU A 50 -32.45 31.98 -7.33
CA LEU A 50 -32.43 33.38 -7.82
C LEU A 50 -31.10 33.65 -8.59
N PRO A 51 -31.02 34.66 -9.48
CA PRO A 51 -30.92 34.46 -10.93
C PRO A 51 -29.56 34.80 -11.57
N LYS A 52 -29.46 34.44 -12.86
CA LYS A 52 -28.42 34.83 -13.83
C LYS A 52 -28.51 36.31 -14.22
N GLU A 53 -27.39 37.01 -14.20
CA GLU A 53 -27.02 38.18 -15.03
C GLU A 53 -25.48 38.17 -15.10
N THR A 54 -24.74 38.38 -16.18
CA THR A 54 -24.98 38.63 -17.60
C THR A 54 -23.63 38.39 -18.30
N LEU A 55 -23.70 37.84 -19.50
CA LEU A 55 -22.61 37.69 -20.45
C LEU A 55 -21.96 39.05 -20.79
N LYS A 56 -20.62 39.11 -20.89
CA LYS A 56 -19.92 39.24 -22.19
C LYS A 56 -18.37 39.24 -22.08
N PRO A 57 -17.68 38.88 -23.18
CA PRO A 57 -16.26 38.51 -23.21
C PRO A 57 -15.36 39.70 -23.59
N SER A 58 -14.10 39.66 -23.16
CA SER A 58 -13.02 40.43 -23.81
C SER A 58 -11.69 39.72 -23.62
N ASP A 59 -11.01 39.55 -24.74
CA ASP A 59 -9.81 38.78 -24.97
C ASP A 59 -8.55 39.25 -24.23
N THR A 60 -7.59 38.33 -24.13
CA THR A 60 -6.12 38.53 -24.12
C THR A 60 -5.47 39.28 -22.94
N SER A 61 -4.82 38.53 -22.04
CA SER A 61 -3.37 38.62 -21.81
C SER A 61 -2.89 37.67 -20.70
N THR A 62 -1.89 36.85 -21.04
CA THR A 62 -0.71 36.53 -20.22
C THR A 62 -0.71 36.97 -18.75
N GLY A 63 -0.70 36.00 -17.85
CA GLY A 63 -0.53 36.23 -16.41
C GLY A 63 -0.88 34.97 -15.64
N LYS A 64 0.07 34.04 -15.57
CA LYS A 64 -0.04 32.83 -14.75
C LYS A 64 0.53 33.17 -13.37
N ASP A 65 -0.18 33.99 -12.63
CA ASP A 65 0.05 34.24 -11.21
C ASP A 65 -0.59 33.09 -10.44
N GLY A 66 0.07 31.93 -10.55
CA GLY A 66 -0.01 30.93 -9.51
C GLY A 66 0.63 31.54 -8.28
N GLU A 67 -0.21 31.94 -7.32
CA GLU A 67 0.18 32.36 -5.99
C GLU A 67 1.27 31.43 -5.46
N GLY A 68 2.47 32.00 -5.37
CA GLY A 68 3.60 31.39 -4.71
C GLY A 68 3.31 31.29 -3.22
N VAL A 69 2.90 30.10 -2.78
CA VAL A 69 3.06 29.71 -1.38
C VAL A 69 4.55 29.46 -1.15
N THR A 70 5.25 30.51 -0.73
CA THR A 70 6.59 30.42 -0.16
C THR A 70 6.48 29.77 1.23
N THR A 71 6.48 28.44 1.30
CA THR A 71 6.80 27.74 2.56
C THR A 71 8.29 27.49 2.58
N ALA A 72 9.04 28.54 2.88
CA ALA A 72 10.45 28.45 3.23
C ALA A 72 10.59 28.06 4.71
N GLU A 73 10.22 26.82 5.07
CA GLU A 73 10.54 26.24 6.38
C GLU A 73 10.38 24.71 6.33
N ALA A 74 11.28 23.99 5.67
CA ALA A 74 11.22 22.53 5.59
C ALA A 74 12.61 21.86 5.58
N VAL A 75 13.61 22.49 6.20
CA VAL A 75 14.96 21.90 6.32
C VAL A 75 15.15 21.20 7.68
N SER A 76 14.26 21.44 8.65
CA SER A 76 14.33 20.87 10.01
C SER A 76 13.55 19.56 10.18
N ASP A 77 12.64 19.24 9.25
CA ASP A 77 11.70 18.11 9.43
C ASP A 77 12.30 16.77 9.05
N ALA A 78 13.31 16.74 8.16
CA ALA A 78 13.87 15.49 7.65
C ALA A 78 14.49 14.64 8.76
N SER A 79 15.29 15.24 9.64
CA SER A 79 15.88 14.55 10.80
C SER A 79 14.83 14.10 11.82
N SER A 80 13.73 14.86 11.96
CA SER A 80 12.62 14.48 12.83
C SER A 80 11.87 13.27 12.28
N ILE A 81 11.57 13.25 10.98
CA ILE A 81 10.88 12.15 10.31
C ILE A 81 11.74 10.89 10.31
N GLU A 82 13.02 11.01 10.00
CA GLU A 82 13.96 9.89 10.05
C GLU A 82 13.91 9.18 11.41
N ASN A 83 14.05 9.93 12.50
CA ASN A 83 14.04 9.36 13.85
C ASN A 83 12.71 8.64 14.15
N ILE A 84 11.59 9.19 13.69
CA ILE A 84 10.26 8.60 13.88
C ILE A 84 10.10 7.31 13.07
N ILE A 85 10.66 7.25 11.86
CA ILE A 85 10.67 6.04 11.01
C ILE A 85 11.50 4.96 11.68
N LEU A 86 12.69 5.31 12.17
CA LEU A 86 13.59 4.37 12.85
C LEU A 86 12.98 3.88 14.16
N ASP A 87 12.39 4.77 14.98
CA ASP A 87 11.71 4.39 16.22
C ASP A 87 10.53 3.46 15.96
N TYR A 88 9.72 3.76 14.94
CA TYR A 88 8.61 2.87 14.55
C TYR A 88 9.11 1.48 14.15
N LEU A 89 10.20 1.38 13.38
CA LEU A 89 10.78 0.10 13.00
C LEU A 89 11.42 -0.63 14.20
N LYS A 90 11.98 0.09 15.18
CA LYS A 90 12.47 -0.51 16.44
C LYS A 90 11.33 -1.16 17.23
N GLN A 91 10.17 -0.52 17.29
CA GLN A 91 8.99 -1.03 18.00
C GLN A 91 8.35 -2.23 17.29
N LYS A 92 8.11 -2.13 15.97
CA LYS A 92 7.43 -3.18 15.19
C LYS A 92 8.35 -4.32 14.78
N LYS A 93 9.67 -4.11 14.77
CA LYS A 93 10.73 -5.00 14.24
C LYS A 93 10.66 -5.27 12.74
N ILE A 94 9.48 -5.62 12.21
CA ILE A 94 9.25 -5.97 10.82
C ILE A 94 7.92 -5.37 10.35
N VAL A 95 7.92 -4.70 9.20
CA VAL A 95 6.72 -4.11 8.59
C VAL A 95 6.45 -4.77 7.24
N ALA A 96 5.30 -5.45 7.10
CA ALA A 96 5.05 -6.35 5.97
C ALA A 96 5.06 -5.66 4.59
N THR A 97 4.48 -4.46 4.49
CA THR A 97 4.30 -3.77 3.20
C THR A 97 4.65 -2.29 3.31
N LYS A 98 5.17 -1.72 2.22
CA LYS A 98 5.44 -0.27 2.12
C LYS A 98 4.19 0.60 2.32
N PRO A 99 3.01 0.30 1.74
CA PRO A 99 1.81 1.11 1.98
C PRO A 99 1.40 1.14 3.44
N LEU A 100 1.45 0.01 4.16
CA LEU A 100 1.19 -0.04 5.60
C LEU A 100 2.20 0.81 6.39
N PHE A 101 3.47 0.73 5.99
CA PHE A 101 4.52 1.51 6.61
C PHE A 101 4.24 3.02 6.46
N VAL A 102 3.89 3.44 5.25
CA VAL A 102 3.58 4.84 4.95
C VAL A 102 2.32 5.27 5.69
N SER A 103 1.24 4.47 5.69
CA SER A 103 -0.01 4.83 6.37
C SER A 103 0.20 5.08 7.87
N ASP A 104 0.97 4.22 8.52
CA ASP A 104 1.22 4.31 9.97
C ASP A 104 2.04 5.55 10.33
N ILE A 105 2.96 5.98 9.46
CA ILE A 105 3.72 7.21 9.67
C ILE A 105 2.85 8.43 9.32
N THR A 106 2.03 8.37 8.28
CA THR A 106 1.11 9.48 7.96
C THR A 106 0.08 9.70 9.06
N ALA A 107 -0.31 8.66 9.80
CA ALA A 107 -1.17 8.79 10.98
C ALA A 107 -0.53 9.62 12.12
N LYS A 108 0.80 9.82 12.08
CA LYS A 108 1.54 10.71 13.00
C LYS A 108 1.56 12.18 12.55
N GLY A 109 0.89 12.52 11.44
CA GLY A 109 0.76 13.90 10.94
C GLY A 109 1.69 14.27 9.77
N PHE A 110 2.44 13.32 9.20
CA PHE A 110 3.36 13.60 8.10
C PHE A 110 2.70 13.44 6.72
N ALA A 111 3.10 14.29 5.78
CA ALA A 111 2.66 14.19 4.40
C ALA A 111 3.24 12.92 3.72
N LYS A 112 2.37 12.16 3.06
CA LYS A 112 2.71 10.91 2.36
C LYS A 112 3.94 11.03 1.46
N ASN A 113 4.02 12.10 0.65
CA ASN A 113 5.10 12.32 -0.30
C ASN A 113 6.47 12.46 0.40
N ILE A 114 6.50 13.09 1.57
CA ILE A 114 7.74 13.29 2.34
C ILE A 114 8.18 11.96 2.95
N VAL A 115 7.23 11.23 3.55
CA VAL A 115 7.49 9.90 4.12
C VAL A 115 8.03 8.93 3.09
N GLU A 116 7.44 8.89 1.89
CA GLU A 116 7.92 7.99 0.83
C GLU A 116 9.33 8.35 0.33
N LYS A 117 9.63 9.65 0.21
CA LYS A 117 10.97 10.13 -0.12
C LYS A 117 11.97 9.73 0.97
N GLU A 118 11.61 9.90 2.23
CA GLU A 118 12.49 9.60 3.36
C GLU A 118 12.75 8.09 3.48
N ILE A 119 11.72 7.25 3.34
CA ILE A 119 11.89 5.78 3.31
C ILE A 119 12.85 5.38 2.19
N ASN A 120 12.71 5.98 1.00
CA ASN A 120 13.62 5.70 -0.10
C ASN A 120 15.06 6.19 0.21
N SER A 121 15.21 7.36 0.83
CA SER A 121 16.51 7.89 1.29
C SER A 121 17.17 6.95 2.29
N LEU A 122 16.46 6.52 3.33
CA LEU A 122 16.96 5.60 4.34
C LEU A 122 17.33 4.23 3.78
N LYS A 123 16.61 3.78 2.75
CA LYS A 123 16.96 2.55 2.01
C LYS A 123 18.27 2.73 1.24
N VAL A 124 18.47 3.86 0.58
CA VAL A 124 19.71 4.17 -0.16
C VAL A 124 20.90 4.33 0.80
N GLN A 125 20.67 4.95 1.96
CA GLN A 125 21.66 5.06 3.03
C GLN A 125 21.97 3.72 3.72
N GLY A 126 21.19 2.67 3.44
CA GLY A 126 21.37 1.34 4.04
C GLY A 126 20.89 1.22 5.48
N LYS A 127 20.23 2.23 6.06
CA LYS A 127 19.68 2.20 7.43
C LYS A 127 18.50 1.24 7.56
N ILE A 128 17.72 1.09 6.48
CA ILE A 128 16.59 0.16 6.42
C ILE A 128 16.73 -0.74 5.20
N THR A 129 16.26 -1.97 5.33
CA THR A 129 16.29 -2.97 4.27
C THR A 129 14.95 -3.68 4.17
N TYR A 130 14.63 -4.12 2.95
CA TYR A 130 13.43 -4.91 2.70
C TYR A 130 13.82 -6.37 2.48
N SER A 131 13.45 -7.22 3.43
CA SER A 131 13.66 -8.66 3.35
C SER A 131 12.52 -9.32 2.57
N ARG A 132 12.90 -10.16 1.60
CA ARG A 132 11.99 -11.08 0.91
C ARG A 132 11.91 -12.46 1.57
N ALA A 133 12.82 -12.75 2.50
CA ALA A 133 12.81 -13.98 3.29
C ALA A 133 11.67 -13.93 4.31
N LYS A 134 11.24 -15.09 4.84
CA LYS A 134 10.22 -15.14 5.89
C LYS A 134 10.89 -14.79 7.24
N PRO A 135 10.41 -13.77 7.98
CA PRO A 135 9.22 -12.93 7.73
C PRO A 135 9.51 -11.82 6.71
N LYS A 136 8.62 -11.70 5.71
CA LYS A 136 8.76 -10.71 4.64
C LYS A 136 8.43 -9.32 5.19
N GLY A 137 9.29 -8.34 4.95
CA GLY A 137 9.02 -6.98 5.35
C GLY A 137 10.23 -6.06 5.41
N TRP A 138 9.96 -4.83 5.83
CA TRP A 138 10.95 -3.79 6.10
C TRP A 138 11.46 -3.92 7.52
N SER A 139 12.78 -3.86 7.68
CA SER A 139 13.47 -3.90 8.97
C SER A 139 14.62 -2.90 8.97
N ILE A 140 15.13 -2.61 10.17
CA ILE A 140 16.39 -1.88 10.32
C ILE A 140 17.53 -2.81 9.90
N THR A 141 18.49 -2.28 9.14
CA THR A 141 19.72 -2.99 8.82
C THR A 141 20.61 -2.98 10.06
N ASN A 142 21.10 -4.14 10.46
CA ASN A 142 22.03 -4.31 11.58
C ASN A 142 23.48 -4.20 11.09
#